data_AF-A0A959SGF1-F1
#
_entry.id   AF-A0A959SGF1-F1
#
_cell.length_a   1.000
_cell.length_b   1.000
_cell.length_c   1.000
_cell.angle_alpha   90.00
_cell.angle_beta   90.00
_cell.angle_gamma   90.00
#
_symmetry.space_group_name_H-M   'P 1'
#
loop_
_entity.id
_entity.type
_entity.pdbx_description
1 polymer ?
#
loop_
_entity_poly.entity_id
_entity_poly.type
_entity_poly.pdbx_seq_one_letter_code
_entity_poly.pdbx_strand_id
1 'polypeptide(L)' 'MKNSLRYLLLTTAMILPFAGVVMAQGVGGQPPCWPPPCIPIDGGVSLLIAAGTLLGGKKALDLRRSHKRSV' A
#
# COMPACT_ATOMS: atom_id res chain seq x y z
N MET A 1 -2.46 -19.58 -19.19
CA MET A 1 -3.72 -18.79 -19.11
C MET A 1 -4.34 -18.78 -17.70
N LYS A 2 -4.44 -19.92 -16.98
CA LYS A 2 -5.05 -19.98 -15.63
C LYS A 2 -4.32 -19.16 -14.56
N ASN A 3 -2.99 -19.06 -14.61
CA ASN A 3 -2.23 -18.23 -13.66
C ASN A 3 -2.31 -16.75 -14.01
N SER A 4 -2.29 -16.39 -15.31
CA SER A 4 -2.48 -15.02 -15.77
C SER A 4 -3.83 -14.45 -15.36
N LEU A 5 -4.90 -15.23 -15.49
CA LEU A 5 -6.24 -14.83 -15.03
C LEU A 5 -6.32 -14.68 -13.50
N ARG A 6 -5.65 -15.56 -12.74
CA ARG A 6 -5.57 -15.45 -11.28
C ARG A 6 -4.83 -14.19 -10.83
N TYR A 7 -3.68 -13.88 -11.45
CA TYR A 7 -2.95 -12.66 -11.12
C TYR A 7 -3.77 -11.42 -11.46
N LEU A 8 -4.45 -11.39 -12.60
CA LEU A 8 -5.35 -10.30 -12.98
C LEU A 8 -6.47 -10.10 -11.94
N LEU A 9 -7.14 -11.18 -11.54
CA LEU A 9 -8.20 -11.11 -10.51
C LEU A 9 -7.67 -10.60 -9.17
N LEU A 10 -6.50 -11.06 -8.73
CA LEU A 10 -5.89 -10.63 -7.48
C LEU A 10 -5.47 -9.15 -7.50
N THR A 11 -4.87 -8.69 -8.61
CA THR A 11 -4.49 -7.28 -8.74
C THR A 11 -5.72 -6.38 -8.78
N THR A 12 -6.77 -6.78 -9.51
CA THR A 12 -8.03 -6.01 -9.56
C THR A 12 -8.70 -5.97 -8.19
N ALA A 13 -8.78 -7.09 -7.46
CA ALA A 13 -9.35 -7.14 -6.12
C ALA A 13 -8.60 -6.24 -5.12
N MET A 14 -7.29 -6.09 -5.27
CA MET A 14 -6.47 -5.24 -4.39
C MET A 14 -6.62 -3.74 -4.71
N ILE A 15 -6.82 -3.38 -5.98
CA ILE A 15 -6.86 -1.98 -6.44
C ILE A 15 -8.28 -1.40 -6.41
N LEU A 16 -9.30 -2.21 -6.69
CA LEU A 16 -10.70 -1.78 -6.81
C LEU A 16 -11.23 -0.99 -5.60
N PRO A 17 -10.89 -1.32 -4.33
CA PRO A 17 -11.34 -0.55 -3.17
C PRO A 17 -10.82 0.89 -3.13
N PHE A 18 -9.70 1.18 -3.80
CA PHE A 18 -9.08 2.51 -3.84
C PHE A 18 -9.66 3.41 -4.94
N ALA A 19 -10.48 2.88 -5.85
CA ALA A 19 -11.10 3.68 -6.91
C ALA A 19 -11.99 4.80 -6.35
N GLY A 20 -12.69 4.55 -5.24
CA GLY A 20 -13.50 5.56 -4.55
C GLY A 20 -12.68 6.72 -3.96
N VAL A 21 -11.44 6.47 -3.55
CA VAL A 21 -10.54 7.51 -3.01
C VAL A 21 -10.09 8.47 -4.11
N VAL A 22 -9.81 7.94 -5.30
CA VAL A 22 -9.41 8.75 -6.48
C VAL A 22 -10.56 9.65 -6.93
N MET A 23 -11.80 9.18 -6.87
CA MET A 23 -12.98 9.95 -7.27
C MET A 23 -13.45 10.97 -6.20
N ALA A 24 -12.91 10.90 -4.98
CA ALA A 24 -13.21 11.82 -3.89
C ALA A 24 -12.35 13.09 -3.90
N GLN A 25 -11.36 13.19 -4.81
CA GLN A 25 -10.52 14.39 -4.94
C GLN A 25 -11.30 15.46 -5.72
N GLY A 26 -11.74 16.53 -5.06
CA GLY A 26 -12.42 17.65 -5.71
C GLY A 26 -11.59 18.29 -6.82
N VAL A 27 -12.25 18.85 -7.84
CA VAL A 27 -11.60 19.58 -8.93
C VAL A 27 -11.07 20.93 -8.44
N GLY A 28 -9.80 20.96 -8.02
CA GLY A 28 -9.01 22.19 -7.80
C GLY A 28 -9.14 22.82 -6.42
N GLY A 29 -7.97 23.04 -5.79
CA GLY A 29 -7.80 23.76 -4.52
C GLY A 29 -7.08 22.91 -3.47
N GLN A 30 -6.15 23.51 -2.74
CA GLN A 30 -5.57 22.91 -1.53
C GLN A 30 -6.73 22.56 -0.58
N PRO A 31 -6.84 21.32 -0.07
CA PRO A 31 -7.92 20.98 0.86
C PRO A 31 -7.91 21.99 2.02
N PRO A 32 -9.07 22.59 2.36
CA PRO A 32 -9.14 23.52 3.47
C PRO A 32 -8.64 22.81 4.72
N CYS A 33 -7.68 23.40 5.43
CA CYS A 33 -7.26 22.88 6.72
C CYS A 33 -8.47 22.92 7.66
N TRP A 34 -9.02 21.76 8.03
CA TRP A 34 -9.91 21.63 9.19
C TRP A 34 -9.16 22.21 10.40
N PRO A 35 -9.81 22.96 11.32
CA PRO A 35 -9.21 24.04 12.08
C PRO A 35 -8.03 23.56 12.93
N PRO A 36 -7.09 24.48 13.22
CA PRO A 36 -5.68 24.21 13.51
C PRO A 36 -5.40 23.36 14.77
N PRO A 37 -4.16 22.81 14.87
CA PRO A 37 -3.01 23.04 13.98
C PRO A 37 -2.99 22.09 12.77
N CYS A 38 -2.50 22.59 11.64
CA CYS A 38 -2.32 21.80 10.41
C CYS A 38 -1.44 20.58 10.71
N ILE A 39 -2.06 19.41 10.80
CA ILE A 39 -1.34 18.14 10.94
C ILE A 39 -0.55 17.93 9.63
N PRO A 40 0.73 17.52 9.68
CA PRO A 40 1.51 17.23 8.49
C PRO A 40 0.72 16.29 7.57
N ILE A 41 0.67 16.59 6.27
CA ILE A 41 -0.15 15.91 5.25
C ILE A 41 -0.10 14.38 5.38
N ASP A 42 1.07 13.84 5.74
CA ASP A 42 1.30 12.41 5.84
C ASP A 42 1.09 11.82 7.23
N GLY A 43 0.89 12.59 8.32
CA GLY A 43 0.58 12.06 9.65
C GLY A 43 1.48 10.93 10.20
N GLY A 44 2.69 10.75 9.65
CA GLY A 44 3.54 9.58 9.92
C GLY A 44 3.22 8.30 9.13
N VAL A 45 2.20 8.32 8.26
CA VAL A 45 1.82 7.22 7.35
C VAL A 45 3.01 6.79 6.48
N SER A 46 3.78 7.74 5.94
CA SER A 46 4.98 7.44 5.15
C SER A 46 6.03 6.66 5.96
N LEU A 47 6.18 6.97 7.26
CA LEU A 47 7.06 6.21 8.16
C LEU A 47 6.50 4.80 8.44
N LEU A 48 5.18 4.66 8.63
CA LEU A 48 4.54 3.37 8.83
C LEU A 48 4.65 2.47 7.59
N ILE A 49 4.48 3.03 6.39
CA ILE A 49 4.68 2.32 5.11
C ILE A 49 6.14 1.88 4.98
N ALA A 50 7.10 2.76 5.24
CA ALA A 50 8.52 2.41 5.22
C ALA A 50 8.86 1.31 6.23
N ALA A 51 8.38 1.40 7.47
CA ALA A 51 8.60 0.38 8.49
C ALA A 51 7.97 -0.97 8.10
N GLY A 52 6.74 -0.96 7.60
CA GLY A 52 6.03 -2.15 7.16
C GLY A 52 6.72 -2.84 5.98
N THR A 53 7.18 -2.08 4.98
CA THR A 53 7.90 -2.63 3.82
C THR A 53 9.25 -3.22 4.21
N LEU A 54 10.02 -2.56 5.08
CA LEU A 54 11.29 -3.09 5.59
C LEU A 54 11.10 -4.38 6.38
N LEU A 55 10.14 -4.40 7.33
CA LEU A 55 9.87 -5.57 8.15
C LEU A 55 9.32 -6.75 7.33
N GLY A 56 8.34 -6.49 6.46
CA GLY A 56 7.77 -7.48 5.56
C GLY A 56 8.78 -8.03 4.56
N GLY A 57 9.59 -7.17 3.95
CA GLY A 57 10.63 -7.55 3.01
C GLY A 57 11.70 -8.43 3.64
N LYS A 58 12.17 -8.09 4.86
CA LYS A 58 13.11 -8.92 5.61
C LYS A 58 12.53 -10.31 5.88
N LYS A 59 11.28 -10.40 6.36
CA LYS A 59 10.63 -11.68 6.66
C LYS A 59 10.48 -12.54 5.41
N ALA A 60 10.05 -11.94 4.30
CA ALA A 60 9.92 -12.65 3.02
C ALA A 60 11.27 -13.22 2.54
N LEU A 61 12.36 -12.46 2.67
CA LEU A 61 13.70 -12.92 2.33
C LEU A 61 14.16 -14.07 3.23
N ASP A 62 13.95 -13.96 4.54
CA ASP A 62 14.33 -15.00 5.50
C ASP A 62 13.57 -16.32 5.24
N LEU A 63 12.28 -16.25 4.91
CA LEU A 63 11.49 -17.42 4.52
C LEU A 63 12.03 -18.07 3.24
N ARG A 64 12.36 -17.27 2.21
CA ARG A 64 12.94 -17.78 0.96
C ARG A 64 14.29 -18.45 1.18
N ARG A 65 15.14 -17.85 2.02
CA ARG A 65 16.46 -18.42 2.37
C ARG A 65 16.33 -19.70 3.19
N SER A 66 15.41 -19.73 4.15
CA SER A 66 15.15 -20.92 4.97
C SER A 66 14.66 -22.08 4.11
N HIS A 67 13.69 -21.83 3.21
CA HIS A 67 13.19 -22.85 2.29
C HIS A 67 14.29 -23.40 1.38
N LYS A 68 15.19 -22.55 0.85
CA LYS A 68 16.34 -23.00 0.04
C LYS A 68 17.36 -23.84 0.82
N ARG A 69 17.38 -23.74 2.15
CA ARG A 69 18.33 -24.47 3.01
C ARG A 69 17.77 -25.82 3.47
N SER A 70 16.45 -25.94 3.49
CA SER A 70 15.73 -27.18 3.83
C SER A 70 15.35 -28.03 2.62
N VAL A 71 15.69 -27.56 1.40
CA VAL A 71 15.69 -28.34 0.15
C VAL A 71 17.14 -28.62 -0.20
#